data_AF-A0A2S0Q3B4-F1
#
_entry.id   AF-A0A2S0Q3B4-F1
#
_cell.length_a   1.000
_cell.length_b   1.000
_cell.length_c   1.000
_cell.angle_alpha   90.00
_cell.angle_beta   90.00
_cell.angle_gamma   90.00
#
_symmetry.space_group_name_H-M   'P 1'
#
loop_
_entity.id
_entity.type
_entity.pdbx_description
1 polymer ?
#
loop_
_entity_poly.entity_id
_entity_poly.type
_entity_poly.pdbx_seq_one_letter_code
_entity_poly.pdbx_strand_id
1 'polypeptide(L)'
;MANLQETQSYETSVEEFAQALTTARRMQHDWLTYGVDYVHFYVEDADSNWLESWGDDEILANKLLDAIKEFLVSSDDVAIRVRQNLGERSLFDLAVNLEVCWRIGEINDRLCLVRNLLAGEDNVDLNNGELLNLAESLVGKLAEFSE
;
A
#
# COMPACT_ATOMS: atom_id res chain seq x y z
N MET A 1 -39.48 -43.91 27.34
CA MET A 1 -39.05 -43.69 25.95
C MET A 1 -38.29 -42.35 25.81
N ALA A 2 -37.39 -42.02 26.75
CA ALA A 2 -36.69 -40.72 26.79
C ALA A 2 -35.23 -40.78 26.29
N ASN A 3 -34.58 -41.95 26.36
CA ASN A 3 -33.18 -42.13 25.96
C ASN A 3 -32.91 -42.07 24.44
N LEU A 4 -33.93 -42.08 23.58
CA LEU A 4 -33.75 -42.02 22.13
C LEU A 4 -33.63 -40.59 21.58
N GLN A 5 -34.21 -39.60 22.27
CA GLN A 5 -34.16 -38.20 21.84
C GLN A 5 -32.83 -37.53 22.19
N GLU A 6 -32.23 -37.87 23.34
CA GLU A 6 -30.93 -37.33 23.76
C GLU A 6 -29.76 -37.87 22.93
N THR A 7 -29.83 -39.11 22.46
CA THR A 7 -28.80 -39.68 21.57
C THR A 7 -28.82 -39.01 20.19
N GLN A 8 -30.00 -38.68 19.67
CA GLN A 8 -30.16 -38.03 18.36
C GLN A 8 -29.65 -36.59 18.35
N SER A 9 -29.85 -35.84 19.44
CA SER A 9 -29.35 -34.46 19.55
C SER A 9 -27.83 -34.40 19.69
N TYR A 10 -27.23 -35.33 20.44
CA TYR A 10 -25.78 -35.43 20.57
C TYR A 10 -25.11 -35.85 19.25
N GLU A 11 -25.65 -36.84 18.55
CA GLU A 11 -25.14 -37.28 17.23
C GLU A 11 -25.15 -36.12 16.22
N THR A 12 -26.23 -35.34 16.18
CA THR A 12 -26.34 -34.17 15.29
C THR A 12 -25.30 -33.10 15.63
N SER A 13 -25.05 -32.83 16.92
CA SER A 13 -24.05 -31.83 17.36
C SER A 13 -22.61 -32.23 17.05
N VAL A 14 -22.30 -33.53 17.11
CA VAL A 14 -20.96 -34.06 16.79
C VAL A 14 -20.74 -34.04 15.27
N GLU A 15 -21.78 -34.32 14.49
CA GLU A 15 -21.72 -34.28 13.03
C GLU A 15 -21.57 -32.85 12.51
N GLU A 16 -22.29 -31.88 13.08
CA GLU A 16 -22.13 -30.44 12.80
C GLU A 16 -20.72 -29.95 13.15
N PHE A 17 -20.18 -30.38 14.30
CA PHE A 17 -18.81 -30.03 14.70
C PHE A 17 -17.76 -30.65 13.76
N ALA A 18 -17.94 -31.92 13.37
CA ALA A 18 -17.04 -32.59 12.42
C ALA A 18 -17.10 -31.93 11.03
N GLN A 19 -18.28 -31.48 10.61
CA GLN A 19 -18.49 -30.75 9.36
C GLN A 19 -17.83 -29.36 9.41
N ALA A 20 -17.98 -28.62 10.51
CA ALA A 20 -17.32 -27.33 10.71
C ALA A 20 -15.79 -27.48 10.72
N LEU A 21 -15.26 -28.50 11.42
CA LEU A 21 -13.83 -28.78 11.47
C LEU A 21 -13.26 -29.16 10.10
N THR A 22 -13.98 -29.98 9.34
CA THR A 22 -13.57 -30.37 7.98
C THR A 22 -13.59 -29.17 7.05
N THR A 23 -14.60 -28.30 7.17
CA THR A 23 -14.70 -27.06 6.41
C THR A 23 -13.54 -26.11 6.74
N ALA A 24 -13.23 -25.93 8.03
CA ALA A 24 -12.11 -25.10 8.47
C ALA A 24 -10.76 -25.64 7.97
N ARG A 25 -10.54 -26.96 8.03
CA ARG A 25 -9.33 -27.59 7.46
C ARG A 25 -9.22 -27.41 5.96
N ARG A 26 -10.35 -27.48 5.24
CA ARG A 26 -10.37 -27.23 3.80
C ARG A 26 -10.04 -25.78 3.50
N MET A 27 -10.63 -24.82 4.21
CA MET A 27 -10.29 -23.39 4.07
C MET A 27 -8.81 -23.12 4.36
N GLN A 28 -8.25 -23.74 5.41
CA GLN A 28 -6.83 -23.63 5.72
C GLN A 28 -5.95 -24.23 4.60
N HIS A 29 -6.34 -25.38 4.05
CA HIS A 29 -5.62 -26.01 2.96
C HIS A 29 -5.74 -25.20 1.66
N ASP A 30 -6.91 -24.66 1.37
CA ASP A 30 -7.17 -23.79 0.22
C ASP A 30 -6.37 -22.49 0.35
N TRP A 31 -6.24 -21.93 1.56
CA TRP A 31 -5.36 -20.79 1.83
C TRP A 31 -3.87 -21.12 1.67
N LEU A 32 -3.42 -22.29 2.11
CA LEU A 32 -2.03 -22.72 1.90
C LEU A 32 -1.72 -23.05 0.44
N THR A 33 -2.71 -23.53 -0.31
CA THR A 33 -2.54 -24.00 -1.69
C THR A 33 -2.76 -22.90 -2.72
N TYR A 34 -3.71 -21.99 -2.48
CA TYR A 34 -4.14 -20.94 -3.40
C TYR A 34 -4.03 -19.52 -2.80
N GLY A 35 -3.87 -19.39 -1.49
CA GLY A 35 -3.85 -18.11 -0.77
C GLY A 35 -2.49 -17.43 -0.73
N VAL A 36 -1.73 -17.47 -1.83
CA VAL A 36 -0.54 -16.62 -1.99
C VAL A 36 -0.73 -15.71 -3.19
N ASP A 37 -1.28 -14.52 -2.92
CA ASP A 37 -0.91 -13.30 -3.65
C ASP A 37 -1.22 -12.00 -2.87
N TYR A 38 -1.46 -12.04 -1.55
CA TYR A 38 -1.77 -10.81 -0.78
C TYR A 38 -1.12 -10.66 0.61
N VAL A 39 -0.27 -11.60 1.06
CA VAL A 39 0.31 -11.55 2.42
C VAL A 39 1.84 -11.68 2.39
N HIS A 40 2.49 -11.03 1.42
CA HIS A 40 3.96 -10.93 1.38
C HIS A 40 4.49 -9.48 1.38
N PHE A 41 3.64 -8.48 1.58
CA PHE A 41 4.09 -7.08 1.64
C PHE A 41 4.40 -6.54 3.05
N TYR A 42 4.14 -7.29 4.12
CA TYR A 42 4.33 -6.78 5.50
C TYR A 42 4.87 -7.83 6.48
N VAL A 43 5.99 -8.45 6.13
CA VAL A 43 6.87 -9.01 7.16
C VAL A 43 8.25 -8.42 6.90
N GLU A 44 8.40 -7.14 7.22
CA GLU A 44 9.69 -6.64 7.68
C GLU A 44 9.92 -7.30 9.04
N ASP A 45 11.01 -8.07 9.13
CA ASP A 45 11.58 -8.71 10.32
C ASP A 45 10.66 -8.83 11.55
N ALA A 46 10.21 -10.06 11.85
CA ALA A 46 9.50 -10.36 13.10
C ALA A 46 10.34 -10.07 14.37
N ASP A 47 11.66 -9.90 14.22
CA ASP A 47 12.61 -9.51 15.27
C ASP A 47 12.87 -8.00 15.35
N SER A 48 12.34 -7.20 14.41
CA SER A 48 12.47 -5.75 14.46
C SER A 48 11.57 -5.16 15.55
N ASN A 49 11.85 -3.95 16.01
CA ASN A 49 11.04 -3.26 17.02
C ASN A 49 9.74 -2.68 16.44
N TRP A 50 9.24 -3.25 15.33
CA TRP A 50 8.11 -2.77 14.53
C TRP A 50 6.91 -2.49 15.44
N LEU A 51 6.40 -3.48 16.18
CA LEU A 51 5.22 -3.31 17.04
C LEU A 51 5.33 -2.16 18.06
N GLU A 52 6.55 -1.78 18.49
CA GLU A 52 6.76 -0.64 19.39
C GLU A 52 6.78 0.70 18.67
N SER A 53 7.15 0.75 17.37
CA SER A 53 7.15 1.96 16.53
C SER A 53 5.90 2.13 15.65
N TRP A 54 4.96 1.17 15.66
CA TRP A 54 3.78 1.18 14.81
C TRP A 54 2.91 2.43 14.93
N GLY A 55 2.87 3.08 16.09
CA GLY A 55 2.17 4.37 16.26
C GLY A 55 2.96 5.58 15.75
N ASP A 56 4.29 5.50 15.74
CA ASP A 56 5.17 6.61 15.35
C ASP A 56 5.31 6.70 13.82
N ASP A 57 5.35 5.55 13.14
CA ASP A 57 5.40 5.47 11.68
C ASP A 57 4.10 6.01 11.04
N GLU A 58 2.94 5.79 11.67
CA GLU A 58 1.65 6.32 11.21
C GLU A 58 1.58 7.86 11.37
N ILE A 59 2.17 8.41 12.44
CA ILE A 59 2.21 9.86 12.67
C ILE A 59 3.18 10.55 11.69
N LEU A 60 4.34 9.94 11.39
CA LEU A 60 5.32 10.46 10.45
C LEU A 60 4.85 10.36 8.99
N ALA A 61 4.24 9.23 8.61
CA ALA A 61 3.65 9.06 7.28
C ALA A 61 2.54 10.09 7.02
N ASN A 62 1.70 10.36 8.02
CA ASN A 62 0.65 11.38 7.91
C ASN A 62 1.21 12.80 7.73
N LYS A 63 2.30 13.16 8.42
CA LYS A 63 2.95 14.47 8.27
C LYS A 63 3.56 14.68 6.88
N LEU A 64 4.27 13.68 6.37
CA LEU A 64 4.87 13.77 5.03
C LEU A 64 3.78 13.82 3.96
N LEU A 65 2.75 12.97 4.08
CA LEU A 65 1.62 12.97 3.16
C LEU A 65 0.88 14.32 3.15
N ASP A 66 0.67 14.93 4.31
CA ASP A 66 0.00 16.23 4.40
C ASP A 66 0.86 17.36 3.81
N ALA A 67 2.18 17.34 4.04
CA ALA A 67 3.10 18.28 3.38
C ALA A 67 3.10 18.12 1.85
N ILE A 68 3.06 16.88 1.34
CA ILE A 68 2.94 16.59 -0.10
C ILE A 68 1.63 17.13 -0.66
N LYS A 69 0.50 16.91 0.04
CA LYS A 69 -0.81 17.44 -0.39
C LYS A 69 -0.81 18.96 -0.45
N GLU A 70 -0.31 19.62 0.60
CA GLU A 70 -0.22 21.08 0.64
C GLU A 70 0.64 21.62 -0.50
N PHE A 71 1.80 20.99 -0.75
CA PHE A 71 2.66 21.33 -1.87
C PHE A 71 1.96 21.17 -3.23
N LEU A 72 1.30 20.03 -3.49
CA LEU A 72 0.66 19.77 -4.77
C LEU A 72 -0.50 20.74 -5.08
N VAL A 73 -1.18 21.24 -4.04
CA VAL A 73 -2.25 22.25 -4.18
C VAL A 73 -1.70 23.67 -4.24
N SER A 74 -0.44 23.87 -3.83
CA SER A 74 0.20 25.19 -3.80
C SER A 74 0.36 25.82 -5.20
N SER A 75 0.66 27.12 -5.18
CA SER A 75 0.97 27.88 -6.40
C SER A 75 2.45 27.78 -6.81
N ASP A 76 3.19 26.83 -6.26
CA ASP A 76 4.57 26.58 -6.68
C ASP A 76 4.60 26.15 -8.17
N ASP A 77 5.60 26.62 -8.90
CA ASP A 77 5.73 26.37 -10.33
C ASP A 77 5.88 24.86 -10.64
N VAL A 78 6.56 24.10 -9.78
CA VAL A 78 6.68 22.65 -9.91
C VAL A 78 5.33 21.99 -9.67
N ALA A 79 4.59 22.41 -8.64
CA ALA A 79 3.26 21.88 -8.34
C ALA A 79 2.24 22.17 -9.46
N ILE A 80 2.31 23.35 -10.08
CA ILE A 80 1.49 23.70 -11.25
C ILE A 80 1.82 22.78 -12.43
N ARG A 81 3.11 22.59 -12.74
CA ARG A 81 3.56 21.70 -13.83
C ARG A 81 3.17 20.24 -13.60
N VAL A 82 3.28 19.76 -12.35
CA VAL A 82 2.82 18.41 -11.98
C VAL A 82 1.32 18.27 -12.25
N ARG A 83 0.50 19.24 -11.85
CA ARG A 83 -0.95 19.22 -12.10
C ARG A 83 -1.30 19.25 -13.59
N GLN A 84 -0.56 20.03 -14.39
CA GLN A 84 -0.72 20.05 -15.84
C GLN A 84 -0.38 18.70 -16.48
N ASN A 85 0.70 18.05 -16.02
CA ASN A 85 1.11 16.72 -16.51
C ASN A 85 0.17 15.59 -16.03
N LEU A 86 -0.48 15.79 -14.89
CA LEU A 86 -1.38 14.80 -14.30
C LEU A 86 -2.65 14.61 -15.14
N GLY A 87 -3.15 15.69 -15.75
CA GLY A 87 -4.36 15.66 -16.59
C GLY A 87 -5.59 15.28 -15.76
N GLU A 88 -6.23 14.17 -16.13
CA GLU A 88 -7.42 13.62 -15.45
C GLU A 88 -7.09 12.68 -14.28
N ARG A 89 -5.80 12.38 -14.05
CA ARG A 89 -5.39 11.47 -12.95
C ARG A 89 -5.63 12.12 -11.59
N SER A 90 -5.95 11.31 -10.59
CA SER A 90 -6.24 11.76 -9.23
C SER A 90 -4.99 12.34 -8.57
N LEU A 91 -5.06 13.61 -8.14
CA LEU A 91 -4.00 14.29 -7.39
C LEU A 91 -3.78 13.63 -6.03
N PHE A 92 -4.84 13.09 -5.43
CA PHE A 92 -4.75 12.35 -4.19
C PHE A 92 -3.96 11.04 -4.36
N ASP A 93 -4.26 10.28 -5.42
CA ASP A 93 -3.53 9.03 -5.69
C ASP A 93 -2.06 9.32 -6.00
N LEU A 94 -1.77 10.42 -6.70
CA LEU A 94 -0.40 10.88 -6.88
C LEU A 94 0.30 11.17 -5.54
N ALA A 95 -0.36 11.89 -4.63
CA ALA A 95 0.20 12.24 -3.33
C ALA A 95 0.53 11.01 -2.49
N VAL A 96 -0.37 10.02 -2.45
CA VAL A 96 -0.16 8.75 -1.74
C VAL A 96 1.00 7.97 -2.37
N ASN A 97 1.03 7.85 -3.69
CA ASN A 97 2.12 7.13 -4.35
C ASN A 97 3.47 7.83 -4.20
N LEU A 98 3.51 9.17 -4.15
CA LEU A 98 4.72 9.94 -3.86
C LEU A 98 5.25 9.69 -2.45
N GLU A 99 4.37 9.64 -1.44
CA GLU A 99 4.74 9.29 -0.06
C GLU A 99 5.36 7.89 -0.01
N VAL A 100 4.73 6.91 -0.67
CA VAL A 100 5.24 5.54 -0.73
C VAL A 100 6.59 5.47 -1.43
N CYS A 101 6.78 6.19 -2.53
CA CYS A 101 8.07 6.28 -3.22
C CYS A 101 9.16 6.87 -2.33
N TRP A 102 8.80 7.80 -1.44
CA TRP A 102 9.74 8.41 -0.51
C TRP A 102 10.12 7.49 0.65
N ARG A 103 9.14 6.74 1.17
CA ARG A 103 9.33 5.81 2.29
C ARG A 103 10.12 4.56 1.89
N ILE A 104 9.77 3.96 0.75
CA ILE A 104 10.31 2.67 0.32
C ILE A 104 11.49 2.83 -0.65
N GLY A 105 11.50 3.91 -1.44
CA GLY A 105 12.52 4.12 -2.46
C GLY A 105 13.88 4.47 -1.87
N GLU A 106 14.91 3.70 -2.24
CA GLU A 106 16.31 4.11 -2.04
C GLU A 106 16.57 5.46 -2.71
N ILE A 107 17.44 6.28 -2.12
CA ILE A 107 17.72 7.65 -2.60
C ILE A 107 18.05 7.69 -4.10
N ASN A 108 18.77 6.68 -4.59
CA ASN A 108 19.18 6.56 -6.00
C ASN A 108 18.01 6.20 -6.94
N ASP A 109 16.98 5.54 -6.42
CA ASP A 109 15.85 5.03 -7.18
C ASP A 109 14.64 5.97 -7.14
N ARG A 110 14.56 6.87 -6.16
CA ARG A 110 13.46 7.85 -6.01
C ARG A 110 13.19 8.63 -7.28
N LEU A 111 14.23 9.06 -8.00
CA LEU A 111 14.05 9.78 -9.27
C LEU A 111 13.36 8.92 -10.32
N CYS A 112 13.77 7.65 -10.46
CA CYS A 112 13.17 6.71 -11.40
C CYS A 112 11.72 6.40 -11.02
N LEU A 113 11.44 6.20 -9.73
CA LEU A 113 10.09 5.94 -9.21
C LEU A 113 9.16 7.12 -9.46
N VAL A 114 9.58 8.34 -9.12
CA VAL A 114 8.80 9.57 -9.36
C VAL A 114 8.59 9.80 -10.85
N ARG A 115 9.62 9.58 -11.67
CA ARG A 115 9.49 9.69 -13.13
C ARG A 115 8.45 8.71 -13.68
N ASN A 116 8.52 7.44 -13.27
CA ASN A 116 7.57 6.42 -13.72
C ASN A 116 6.14 6.77 -13.25
N LEU A 117 6.00 7.28 -12.03
CA LEU A 117 4.72 7.73 -11.48
C LEU A 117 4.13 8.90 -12.29
N LEU A 118 4.96 9.87 -12.68
CA LEU A 118 4.55 10.99 -13.53
C LEU A 118 4.21 10.56 -14.96
N ALA A 119 4.93 9.59 -15.52
CA ALA A 119 4.65 9.01 -16.83
C ALA A 119 3.30 8.26 -16.87
N GLY A 120 2.88 7.67 -15.74
CA GLY A 120 1.64 6.91 -15.66
C GLY A 120 1.70 5.56 -16.39
N GLU A 121 0.59 4.83 -16.36
CA GLU A 121 0.49 3.49 -16.97
C GLU A 121 0.52 3.53 -18.50
N ASP A 122 0.07 4.65 -19.09
CA ASP A 122 0.00 4.87 -20.53
C ASP A 122 1.36 5.28 -21.13
N ASN A 123 2.42 4.53 -20.82
CA ASN A 123 3.71 4.47 -21.51
C ASN A 123 4.14 5.78 -22.21
N VAL A 124 4.07 6.91 -21.48
CA VAL A 124 4.55 8.20 -21.96
C VAL A 124 6.03 8.04 -22.20
N ASP A 125 6.52 8.51 -23.35
CA ASP A 125 7.91 8.37 -23.78
C ASP A 125 8.87 8.71 -22.63
N LEU A 126 9.44 7.68 -22.00
CA LEU A 126 10.31 7.82 -20.83
C LEU A 126 11.60 8.59 -21.15
N ASN A 127 11.86 8.82 -22.45
CA ASN A 127 12.93 9.68 -22.94
C ASN A 127 12.53 11.16 -23.03
N ASN A 128 11.32 11.54 -22.60
CA ASN A 128 10.93 12.93 -22.55
C ASN A 128 11.77 13.69 -21.50
N GLY A 129 12.71 14.50 -21.97
CA GLY A 129 13.57 15.33 -21.13
C GLY A 129 12.78 16.30 -20.24
N GLU A 130 11.59 16.73 -20.65
CA GLU A 130 10.73 17.60 -19.82
C GLU A 130 10.17 16.84 -18.61
N LEU A 131 9.85 15.56 -18.78
CA LEU A 131 9.33 14.70 -17.72
C LEU A 131 10.43 14.37 -16.71
N LEU A 132 11.65 14.12 -17.19
CA LEU A 132 12.84 13.96 -16.34
C LEU A 132 13.12 15.23 -15.53
N ASN A 133 13.15 16.40 -16.18
CA ASN A 133 13.37 17.68 -15.50
C ASN A 133 12.28 17.97 -14.44
N LEU A 134 11.03 17.60 -14.73
CA LEU A 134 9.92 17.73 -13.78
C LEU A 134 10.11 16.79 -12.58
N ALA A 135 10.51 15.53 -12.83
CA ALA A 135 10.79 14.57 -11.77
C ALA A 135 11.97 15.01 -10.88
N GLU A 136 13.06 15.53 -11.47
CA GLU A 136 14.19 16.07 -10.71
C GLU A 136 13.78 17.26 -9.84
N SER A 137 13.01 18.20 -10.41
CA SER A 137 12.50 19.36 -9.69
C SER A 137 11.59 18.94 -8.52
N LEU A 138 10.73 17.94 -8.76
CA LEU A 138 9.81 17.41 -7.74
C LEU A 138 10.56 16.69 -6.62
N VAL A 139 11.53 15.83 -6.96
CA VAL A 139 12.38 15.15 -5.96
C VAL A 139 13.17 16.16 -5.13
N GLY A 140 13.71 17.22 -5.76
CA GLY A 140 14.37 18.30 -5.04
C GLY A 140 13.46 18.98 -4.03
N LYS A 141 12.21 19.29 -4.42
CA LYS A 141 11.21 19.85 -3.52
C LYS A 141 10.79 18.90 -2.40
N LEU A 142 10.65 17.62 -2.71
CA LEU A 142 10.31 16.61 -1.70
C LEU A 142 11.43 16.39 -0.67
N ALA A 143 12.69 16.55 -1.08
CA ALA A 143 13.83 16.51 -0.17
C ALA A 143 13.80 17.65 0.85
N GLU A 144 13.33 18.85 0.47
CA GLU A 144 13.17 19.99 1.40
C GLU A 144 12.15 19.72 2.51
N PHE A 145 11.16 18.82 2.30
CA PHE A 145 10.15 18.48 3.31
C PHE A 145 10.55 17.32 4.23
N SER A 146 11.61 16.61 3.85
CA SER A 146 12.09 15.39 4.49
C SER A 146 13.24 15.63 5.48
N GLU A 147 13.75 16.85 5.54
CA GLU A 147 14.88 17.30 6.37
C GLU A 147 14.38 18.17 7.54
#